data_AF-A0A9N9BS27-F1
#
_entry.id   AF-A0A9N9BS27-F1
#
_cell.length_a   1.000
_cell.length_b   1.000
_cell.length_c   1.000
_cell.angle_alpha   90.00
_cell.angle_beta   90.00
_cell.angle_gamma   90.00
#
_symmetry.space_group_name_H-M   'P 1'
#
loop_
_entity.id
_entity.type
_entity.pdbx_description
1 polymer ?
#
loop_
_entity_poly.entity_id
_entity_poly.type
_entity_poly.pdbx_seq_one_letter_code
_entity_poly.pdbx_strand_id
1 'polypeptide(L)'
;MAILKMKKPLVYIILVLVYLLGLAVTITCLVFAIEKRKAFMDNGDEIVFKNEAIENLYLFLLIATIISYLTSMCCSIASNEPNILGDGGTALVQFITSLVWIIIPAVYTVLTTNELEKIPFSCSTSSSNRLLILHACKMRRNNLLLMWIDSVIMFLTMFTLCFCFYGLEIRDEEDILIDQSLGIGQSSEVSTPPVLKRFNPYFCKH
;
A
#
# COMPACT_ATOMS: atom_id res chain seq x y z
N MET A 1 -13.44 -21.30 13.85
CA MET A 1 -12.54 -20.33 13.18
C MET A 1 -11.39 -20.09 14.13
N ALA A 2 -10.26 -20.78 13.94
CA ALA A 2 -9.12 -20.67 14.85
C ALA A 2 -8.45 -19.30 14.63
N ILE A 3 -8.76 -18.35 15.50
CA ILE A 3 -8.02 -17.08 15.56
C ILE A 3 -6.64 -17.46 16.10
N LEU A 4 -5.65 -17.47 15.21
CA LEU A 4 -4.25 -17.65 15.54
C LEU A 4 -3.90 -16.69 16.69
N LYS A 5 -3.61 -17.22 17.88
CA LYS A 5 -3.05 -16.46 19.01
C LYS A 5 -1.62 -16.07 18.66
N MET A 6 -1.45 -15.12 17.73
CA MET A 6 -0.15 -14.55 17.42
C MET A 6 0.24 -13.56 18.52
N LYS A 7 1.49 -13.62 18.97
CA LYS A 7 2.03 -12.66 19.94
C LYS A 7 2.32 -11.33 19.22
N LYS A 8 2.01 -10.19 19.84
CA LYS A 8 2.31 -8.82 19.35
C LYS A 8 3.73 -8.68 18.74
N PRO A 9 4.83 -9.16 19.35
CA PRO A 9 6.17 -9.05 18.75
C PRO A 9 6.32 -9.81 17.42
N LEU A 10 5.63 -10.95 17.26
CA LEU A 10 5.67 -11.73 16.03
C LEU A 10 4.89 -11.03 14.91
N VAL A 11 3.75 -10.40 15.22
CA VAL A 11 3.01 -9.57 14.27
C VAL A 11 3.84 -8.36 13.84
N TYR A 12 4.55 -7.72 14.78
CA TYR A 12 5.45 -6.61 14.47
C TYR A 12 6.56 -7.02 13.49
N ILE A 13 7.21 -8.16 13.71
CA ILE A 13 8.22 -8.68 12.78
C ILE A 13 7.61 -8.92 11.39
N ILE A 14 6.43 -9.52 11.33
CA ILE A 14 5.73 -9.75 10.05
C ILE A 14 5.41 -8.42 9.36
N LEU A 15 4.95 -7.41 10.09
CA LEU A 15 4.67 -6.09 9.55
C LEU A 15 5.92 -5.46 8.93
N VAL A 16 7.08 -5.53 9.60
CA VAL A 16 8.36 -5.03 9.07
C VAL A 16 8.76 -5.79 7.80
N LEU A 17 8.60 -7.12 7.77
CA LEU A 17 8.88 -7.92 6.57
C LEU A 17 7.96 -7.56 5.40
N VAL A 18 6.67 -7.33 5.67
CA VAL A 18 5.70 -6.89 4.65
C VAL A 18 6.04 -5.49 4.15
N TYR A 19 6.48 -4.58 5.03
CA TYR A 19 6.96 -3.25 4.64
C TYR A 19 8.20 -3.32 3.75
N LEU A 20 9.17 -4.17 4.07
CA LEU A 20 10.35 -4.39 3.22
C LEU A 20 9.98 -4.96 1.85
N LEU A 21 9.08 -5.94 1.83
CA LEU A 21 8.57 -6.52 0.59
C LEU A 21 7.84 -5.48 -0.26
N GLY A 22 6.97 -4.68 0.37
CA GLY A 22 6.26 -3.58 -0.27
C GLY A 22 7.22 -2.58 -0.89
N LEU A 23 8.19 -2.09 -0.11
CA LEU A 23 9.20 -1.16 -0.61
C LEU A 23 9.95 -1.71 -1.83
N ALA A 24 10.38 -2.97 -1.78
CA ALA A 24 11.09 -3.61 -2.89
C ALA A 24 10.24 -3.69 -4.17
N VAL A 25 8.95 -4.04 -4.04
CA VAL A 25 8.03 -4.11 -5.17
C VAL A 25 7.71 -2.71 -5.71
N THR A 26 7.46 -1.72 -4.86
CA THR A 26 7.19 -0.34 -5.29
C THR A 26 8.39 0.27 -6.01
N ILE A 27 9.63 0.03 -5.54
CA ILE A 27 10.85 0.44 -6.27
C ILE A 27 10.93 -0.25 -7.63
N THR A 28 10.62 -1.54 -7.70
CA THR A 28 10.58 -2.27 -8.97
C THR A 28 9.55 -1.66 -9.92
N CYS A 29 8.36 -1.33 -9.43
CA CYS A 29 7.32 -0.65 -10.19
C CYS A 29 7.78 0.72 -10.71
N LEU A 30 8.50 1.49 -9.89
CA LEU A 30 9.07 2.78 -10.29
C LEU A 30 10.09 2.65 -11.42
N VAL A 31 11.02 1.70 -11.31
CA VAL A 31 12.01 1.44 -12.37
C VAL A 31 11.31 1.08 -13.68
N PHE A 32 10.33 0.17 -13.64
CA PHE A 32 9.55 -0.21 -14.81
C PHE A 32 8.74 0.96 -15.40
N ALA A 33 8.14 1.81 -14.56
CA ALA A 33 7.39 2.98 -15.01
C ALA A 33 8.30 4.00 -15.72
N ILE A 34 9.51 4.21 -15.20
CA ILE A 34 10.52 5.09 -15.81
C ILE A 34 11.03 4.50 -17.14
N GLU A 35 11.35 3.21 -17.18
CA GLU A 35 11.78 2.52 -18.40
C GLU A 35 10.70 2.57 -19.49
N LYS A 36 9.44 2.33 -19.11
CA LYS A 36 8.30 2.50 -20.00
C LYS A 36 8.26 3.93 -20.55
N ARG A 37 8.34 4.95 -19.69
CA ARG A 37 8.26 6.35 -20.14
C ARG A 37 9.40 6.70 -21.12
N LYS A 38 10.63 6.28 -20.81
CA LYS A 38 11.78 6.47 -21.70
C LYS A 38 11.59 5.81 -23.06
N ALA A 39 11.15 4.54 -23.06
CA ALA A 39 10.90 3.80 -24.30
C ALA A 39 9.81 4.44 -25.18
N PHE A 40 8.83 5.12 -24.59
CA PHE A 40 7.79 5.81 -25.36
C PHE A 40 8.24 7.19 -25.86
N MET A 41 9.08 7.91 -25.11
CA MET A 41 9.70 9.15 -25.58
C MET A 41 10.66 8.92 -26.76
N ASP A 42 11.48 7.87 -26.69
CA ASP A 42 12.47 7.57 -27.72
C ASP A 42 11.82 7.13 -29.05
N ASN A 43 10.54 6.72 -29.02
CA ASN A 43 9.79 6.20 -30.17
C ASN A 43 8.49 6.99 -30.44
N GLY A 44 8.46 8.27 -30.07
CA GLY A 44 7.25 9.12 -30.04
C GLY A 44 6.51 9.30 -31.36
N ASP A 45 7.16 9.04 -32.51
CA ASP A 45 6.55 9.11 -33.84
C ASP A 45 5.70 7.85 -34.18
N GLU A 46 5.96 6.71 -33.52
CA GLU A 46 5.27 5.44 -33.78
C GLU A 46 4.26 5.04 -32.69
N ILE A 47 4.42 5.56 -31.46
CA ILE A 47 3.54 5.23 -30.33
C ILE A 47 2.99 6.52 -29.69
N VAL A 48 1.69 6.76 -29.86
CA VAL A 48 1.03 7.95 -29.30
C VAL A 48 0.70 7.76 -27.82
N PHE A 49 1.27 8.63 -26.98
CA PHE A 49 0.98 8.73 -25.55
C PHE A 49 -0.37 9.42 -25.35
N LYS A 50 -1.46 8.67 -25.16
CA LYS A 50 -2.81 9.28 -25.03
C LYS A 50 -3.09 9.85 -23.64
N ASN A 51 -2.57 9.23 -22.57
CA ASN A 51 -2.95 9.57 -21.20
C ASN A 51 -1.74 10.00 -20.35
N GLU A 52 -1.15 11.17 -20.62
CA GLU A 52 0.01 11.65 -19.86
C GLU A 52 -0.32 11.91 -18.37
N ALA A 53 -1.53 12.40 -18.09
CA ALA A 53 -1.95 12.74 -16.72
C ALA A 53 -1.96 11.53 -15.78
N ILE A 54 -2.46 10.36 -16.23
CA ILE A 54 -2.52 9.16 -15.39
C ILE A 54 -1.13 8.57 -15.12
N GLU A 55 -0.22 8.67 -16.09
CA GLU A 55 1.16 8.22 -15.97
C GLU A 55 1.95 9.10 -14.99
N ASN A 56 1.77 10.42 -15.06
CA ASN A 56 2.35 11.35 -14.08
C ASN A 56 1.78 11.11 -12.67
N LEU A 57 0.47 10.89 -12.55
CA LEU A 57 -0.17 10.58 -11.27
C LEU A 57 0.35 9.26 -10.69
N TYR A 58 0.54 8.23 -11.51
CA TYR A 58 1.08 6.95 -11.10
C TYR A 58 2.53 7.08 -10.61
N LEU A 59 3.39 7.78 -11.35
CA LEU A 59 4.78 8.06 -10.94
C LEU A 59 4.85 8.83 -9.61
N PHE A 60 4.00 9.85 -9.45
CA PHE A 60 3.91 10.59 -8.20
C PHE A 60 3.50 9.68 -7.04
N LEU A 61 2.50 8.83 -7.25
CA LEU A 61 2.02 7.89 -6.23
C LEU A 61 3.09 6.88 -5.81
N LEU A 62 3.89 6.37 -6.75
CA LEU A 62 5.02 5.48 -6.47
C LEU A 62 6.05 6.17 -5.56
N ILE A 63 6.44 7.41 -5.89
CA ILE A 63 7.40 8.18 -5.09
C ILE A 63 6.84 8.45 -3.69
N ALA A 64 5.58 8.89 -3.59
CA ALA A 64 4.91 9.12 -2.31
C ALA A 64 4.84 7.85 -1.45
N THR A 65 4.59 6.70 -2.08
CA THR A 65 4.53 5.39 -1.41
C THR A 65 5.89 4.95 -0.90
N ILE A 66 6.96 5.14 -1.68
CA ILE A 66 8.34 4.87 -1.24
C ILE A 66 8.68 5.72 -0.01
N ILE A 67 8.41 7.02 -0.05
CA ILE A 67 8.64 7.91 1.09
C ILE A 67 7.85 7.43 2.31
N SER A 68 6.57 7.09 2.11
CA SER A 68 5.73 6.56 3.19
C SER A 68 6.32 5.30 3.83
N TYR A 69 6.77 4.31 3.04
CA TYR A 69 7.41 3.11 3.57
C TYR A 69 8.69 3.42 4.35
N LEU A 70 9.55 4.29 3.82
CA LEU A 70 10.80 4.67 4.47
C LEU A 70 10.55 5.38 5.81
N THR A 71 9.63 6.34 5.83
CA THR A 71 9.24 7.03 7.06
C THR A 71 8.62 6.04 8.05
N SER A 72 7.71 5.16 7.59
CA SER A 72 7.05 4.14 8.43
C SER A 72 8.08 3.23 9.10
N MET A 73 9.03 2.71 8.33
CA MET A 73 10.06 1.81 8.85
C MET A 73 11.03 2.54 9.79
N CYS A 74 11.47 3.75 9.43
CA CYS A 74 12.36 4.54 10.27
C CYS A 74 11.73 4.86 11.64
N CYS A 75 10.49 5.34 11.64
CA CYS A 75 9.74 5.60 12.87
C CYS A 75 9.53 4.31 13.67
N SER A 76 9.08 3.23 13.02
CA SER A 76 8.83 1.95 13.69
C SER A 76 10.06 1.40 14.41
N ILE A 77 11.24 1.46 13.76
CA ILE A 77 12.50 0.98 14.35
C ILE A 77 12.92 1.87 15.53
N ALA A 78 12.73 3.18 15.44
CA ALA A 78 13.11 4.12 16.50
C ALA A 78 12.22 3.98 17.76
N SER A 79 10.91 3.78 17.58
CA SER A 79 9.96 3.66 18.69
C SER A 79 9.66 2.21 19.12
N ASN A 80 10.16 1.20 18.39
CA ASN A 80 9.74 -0.21 18.50
C ASN A 80 8.23 -0.45 18.33
N GLU A 81 7.51 0.52 17.76
CA GLU A 81 6.07 0.48 17.54
C GLU A 81 5.71 1.24 16.26
N PRO A 82 4.71 0.79 15.47
CA PRO A 82 4.33 1.42 14.21
C PRO A 82 3.60 2.76 14.47
N ASN A 83 4.36 3.83 14.70
CA ASN A 83 3.80 5.11 15.12
C ASN A 83 4.35 6.26 14.26
N ILE A 84 3.56 6.68 13.25
CA ILE A 84 3.89 7.81 12.37
C ILE A 84 3.13 9.08 12.80
N LEU A 85 1.91 8.91 13.33
CA LEU A 85 0.96 10.01 13.57
C LEU A 85 0.26 9.93 14.95
N GLY A 86 0.72 9.07 15.85
CA GLY A 86 0.03 8.72 17.10
C GLY A 86 -0.85 7.46 16.95
N ASP A 87 -1.40 7.01 18.07
CA ASP A 87 -2.18 5.76 18.15
C ASP A 87 -3.35 5.73 17.16
N GLY A 88 -3.26 4.88 16.14
CA GLY A 88 -4.29 4.70 15.11
C GLY A 88 -4.19 5.65 13.90
N GLY A 89 -3.41 6.73 13.97
CA GLY A 89 -3.19 7.63 12.83
C GLY A 89 -2.49 6.93 11.66
N THR A 90 -1.49 6.10 11.98
CA THR A 90 -0.79 5.25 11.00
C THR A 90 -1.74 4.30 10.27
N ALA A 91 -2.68 3.68 11.01
CA ALA A 91 -3.65 2.75 10.45
C ALA A 91 -4.62 3.45 9.48
N LEU A 92 -5.10 4.64 9.84
CA LEU A 92 -5.99 5.43 8.97
C LEU A 92 -5.30 5.82 7.66
N VAL A 93 -4.06 6.31 7.73
CA VAL A 93 -3.28 6.67 6.54
C VAL A 93 -3.03 5.45 5.67
N GLN A 94 -2.65 4.32 6.26
CA GLN A 94 -2.45 3.08 5.52
C GLN A 94 -3.75 2.62 4.85
N PHE A 95 -4.89 2.70 5.54
CA PHE A 95 -6.19 2.32 5.00
C PHE A 95 -6.57 3.17 3.78
N ILE A 96 -6.48 4.49 3.88
CA ILE A 96 -6.76 5.41 2.77
C ILE A 96 -5.80 5.14 1.60
N THR A 97 -4.51 4.94 1.91
CA THR A 97 -3.48 4.69 0.89
C THR A 97 -3.77 3.38 0.14
N SER A 98 -4.17 2.32 0.84
CA SER A 98 -4.56 1.05 0.21
C SER A 98 -5.81 1.18 -0.67
N LEU A 99 -6.79 2.03 -0.31
CA LEU A 99 -7.93 2.33 -1.18
C LEU A 99 -7.52 3.04 -2.46
N VAL A 100 -6.65 4.06 -2.36
CA VAL A 100 -6.09 4.76 -3.52
C VAL A 100 -5.36 3.77 -4.43
N TRP A 101 -4.58 2.87 -3.85
CA TRP A 101 -3.88 1.82 -4.58
C TRP A 101 -4.77 0.78 -5.24
N ILE A 102 -6.05 0.66 -4.88
CA ILE A 102 -7.01 -0.17 -5.64
C ILE A 102 -7.65 0.64 -6.78
N ILE A 103 -7.99 1.90 -6.51
CA ILE A 103 -8.66 2.78 -7.48
C ILE A 103 -7.75 3.10 -8.66
N ILE A 104 -6.48 3.42 -8.40
CA ILE A 104 -5.55 3.88 -9.44
C ILE A 104 -5.28 2.79 -10.51
N PRO A 105 -4.92 1.53 -10.17
CA PRO A 105 -4.80 0.46 -11.16
C PRO A 105 -6.10 0.16 -11.90
N ALA A 106 -7.26 0.28 -11.25
CA ALA A 106 -8.55 0.07 -11.91
C ALA A 106 -8.78 1.15 -12.99
N VAL A 107 -8.62 2.43 -12.63
CA VAL A 107 -8.72 3.55 -13.57
C VAL A 107 -7.66 3.42 -14.67
N TYR A 108 -6.41 3.10 -14.31
CA TYR A 108 -5.32 2.88 -15.25
C TYR A 108 -5.63 1.74 -16.22
N THR A 109 -6.20 0.64 -15.75
CA THR A 109 -6.64 -0.47 -16.61
C THR A 109 -7.64 0.03 -17.65
N VAL A 110 -8.69 0.74 -17.22
CA VAL A 110 -9.74 1.24 -18.13
C VAL A 110 -9.18 2.23 -19.15
N LEU A 111 -8.40 3.22 -18.71
CA LEU A 111 -7.85 4.26 -19.57
C LEU A 111 -6.82 3.73 -20.56
N THR A 112 -5.99 2.77 -20.12
CA THR A 112 -4.94 2.22 -20.98
C THR A 112 -5.45 1.11 -21.88
N THR A 113 -6.56 0.41 -21.56
CA THR A 113 -7.10 -0.73 -22.34
C THR A 113 -7.13 -0.45 -23.84
N ASN A 114 -7.56 0.74 -24.24
CA ASN A 114 -7.74 1.14 -25.64
C ASN A 114 -6.52 1.84 -26.28
N GLU A 115 -5.39 1.98 -25.59
CA GLU A 115 -4.22 2.73 -26.12
C GLU A 115 -3.59 2.08 -27.35
N LEU A 116 -3.72 0.77 -27.51
CA LEU A 116 -3.09 0.02 -28.62
C LEU A 116 -4.09 -0.44 -29.69
N GLU A 117 -5.37 -0.03 -29.61
CA GLU A 117 -6.56 -0.21 -30.50
C GLU A 117 -6.82 -1.58 -31.19
N LYS A 118 -5.80 -2.36 -31.56
CA LYS A 118 -5.87 -3.62 -32.32
C LYS A 118 -5.01 -4.75 -31.77
N ILE A 119 -4.30 -4.57 -30.66
CA ILE A 119 -3.38 -5.58 -30.11
C ILE A 119 -3.99 -6.23 -28.87
N PRO A 120 -4.19 -7.56 -28.87
CA PRO A 120 -4.74 -8.25 -27.70
C PRO A 120 -3.76 -8.18 -26.53
N PHE A 121 -4.29 -8.20 -25.30
CA PHE A 121 -3.51 -8.17 -24.06
C PHE A 121 -2.51 -9.34 -23.94
N SER A 122 -2.74 -10.44 -24.65
CA SER A 122 -1.82 -11.57 -24.78
C SER A 122 -0.54 -11.23 -25.56
N CYS A 123 -0.47 -10.05 -26.20
CA CYS A 123 0.63 -9.64 -27.08
C CYS A 123 0.97 -10.69 -28.14
N SER A 124 -0.02 -11.45 -28.63
CA SER A 124 0.18 -12.31 -29.79
C SER A 124 0.31 -11.43 -31.03
N THR A 125 1.25 -11.74 -31.95
CA THR A 125 1.02 -11.80 -33.42
C THR A 125 2.33 -11.68 -34.26
N SER A 126 2.28 -12.19 -35.51
CA SER A 126 3.35 -12.87 -36.27
C SER A 126 3.94 -12.14 -37.50
N SER A 127 4.58 -10.97 -37.37
CA SER A 127 5.36 -10.39 -38.50
C SER A 127 6.40 -9.34 -38.05
N SER A 128 7.34 -8.96 -38.92
CA SER A 128 8.65 -8.36 -38.58
C SER A 128 8.71 -6.86 -38.26
N ASN A 129 7.78 -6.00 -38.75
CA ASN A 129 7.71 -4.56 -38.37
C ASN A 129 7.10 -4.33 -36.97
N ARG A 130 7.20 -5.33 -36.09
CA ARG A 130 6.36 -5.48 -34.89
C ARG A 130 7.15 -5.64 -33.61
N LEU A 131 8.49 -5.54 -33.66
CA LEU A 131 9.36 -5.73 -32.51
C LEU A 131 9.18 -4.62 -31.47
N LEU A 132 9.09 -3.37 -31.94
CA LEU A 132 8.84 -2.18 -31.12
C LEU A 132 7.42 -2.20 -30.53
N ILE A 133 6.43 -2.54 -31.35
CA ILE A 133 5.02 -2.71 -30.95
C ILE A 133 4.87 -3.85 -29.92
N LEU A 134 5.55 -4.98 -30.12
CA LEU A 134 5.55 -6.12 -29.19
C LEU A 134 6.22 -5.75 -27.88
N HIS A 135 7.32 -5.01 -27.94
CA HIS A 135 8.01 -4.48 -26.77
C HIS A 135 7.10 -3.54 -25.97
N ALA A 136 6.45 -2.58 -26.62
CA ALA A 136 5.48 -1.67 -26.00
C ALA A 136 4.30 -2.42 -25.36
N CYS A 137 3.76 -3.43 -26.04
CA CYS A 137 2.70 -4.29 -25.49
C CYS A 137 3.15 -5.03 -24.23
N LYS A 138 4.34 -5.66 -24.25
CA LYS A 138 4.91 -6.36 -23.09
C LYS A 138 5.17 -5.41 -21.93
N MET A 139 5.75 -4.23 -22.20
CA MET A 139 6.02 -3.21 -21.20
C MET A 139 4.73 -2.74 -20.53
N ARG A 140 3.68 -2.46 -21.31
CA ARG A 140 2.37 -2.07 -20.77
C ARG A 140 1.75 -3.18 -19.92
N ARG A 141 1.76 -4.43 -20.40
CA ARG A 141 1.23 -5.58 -19.67
C ARG A 141 1.95 -5.78 -18.33
N ASN A 142 3.28 -5.74 -18.36
CA ASN A 142 4.10 -5.94 -17.17
C ASN A 142 3.89 -4.79 -16.18
N ASN A 143 3.83 -3.54 -16.64
CA ASN A 143 3.52 -2.40 -15.78
C ASN A 143 2.15 -2.58 -15.10
N LEU A 144 1.13 -2.99 -15.85
CA LEU A 144 -0.19 -3.23 -15.27
C LEU A 144 -0.19 -4.38 -14.24
N LEU A 145 0.48 -5.50 -14.54
CA LEU A 145 0.61 -6.60 -13.59
C LEU A 145 1.34 -6.16 -12.32
N LEU A 146 2.42 -5.40 -12.45
CA LEU A 146 3.17 -4.85 -11.32
C LEU A 146 2.31 -3.92 -10.46
N MET A 147 1.50 -3.05 -11.07
CA MET A 147 0.54 -2.20 -10.33
C MET A 147 -0.42 -3.04 -9.49
N TRP A 148 -1.00 -4.10 -10.06
CA TRP A 148 -1.91 -4.98 -9.31
C TRP A 148 -1.21 -5.77 -8.20
N ILE A 149 0.03 -6.24 -8.43
CA ILE A 149 0.82 -6.90 -7.39
C ILE A 149 1.10 -5.94 -6.23
N ASP A 150 1.52 -4.71 -6.52
CA ASP A 150 1.78 -3.68 -5.50
C ASP A 150 0.50 -3.36 -4.71
N SER A 151 -0.66 -3.33 -5.38
CA SER A 151 -1.97 -3.14 -4.75
C SER A 151 -2.34 -4.25 -3.77
N VAL A 152 -2.07 -5.51 -4.13
CA VAL A 152 -2.30 -6.65 -3.25
C VAL A 152 -1.38 -6.56 -2.03
N ILE A 153 -0.11 -6.20 -2.23
CA ILE A 153 0.82 -6.01 -1.11
C ILE A 153 0.34 -4.89 -0.22
N MET A 154 -0.08 -3.75 -0.76
CA MET A 154 -0.65 -2.64 0.01
C MET A 154 -1.88 -3.05 0.82
N PHE A 155 -2.72 -3.92 0.26
CA PHE A 155 -3.85 -4.48 1.01
C PHE A 155 -3.39 -5.40 2.15
N LEU A 156 -2.38 -6.25 1.92
CA LEU A 156 -1.79 -7.09 2.97
C LEU A 156 -1.15 -6.26 4.09
N THR A 157 -0.47 -5.16 3.76
CA THR A 157 0.11 -4.23 4.72
C THR A 157 -0.97 -3.59 5.58
N MET A 158 -2.05 -3.10 4.95
CA MET A 158 -3.22 -2.57 5.67
C MET A 158 -3.85 -3.62 6.57
N PHE A 159 -4.05 -4.84 6.06
CA PHE A 159 -4.66 -5.90 6.84
C PHE A 159 -3.83 -6.24 8.08
N THR A 160 -2.52 -6.39 7.91
CA THR A 160 -1.58 -6.70 8.99
C THR A 160 -1.54 -5.58 10.02
N LEU A 161 -1.46 -4.32 9.59
CA LEU A 161 -1.41 -3.19 10.49
C LEU A 161 -2.73 -3.01 11.26
N CYS A 162 -3.85 -2.93 10.55
CA CYS A 162 -5.14 -2.57 11.14
C CYS A 162 -5.74 -3.71 11.97
N PHE A 163 -5.75 -4.93 11.43
CA PHE A 163 -6.45 -6.05 12.08
C PHE A 163 -5.51 -6.90 12.92
N CYS A 164 -4.27 -7.14 12.49
CA CYS A 164 -3.36 -7.99 13.26
C CYS A 164 -2.62 -7.22 14.34
N PHE A 165 -2.12 -6.00 14.09
CA PHE A 165 -1.37 -5.25 15.10
C PHE A 165 -2.31 -4.48 16.03
N TYR A 166 -3.05 -3.51 15.50
CA TYR A 166 -3.96 -2.70 16.32
C TYR A 166 -5.17 -3.49 16.84
N GLY A 167 -5.67 -4.46 16.07
CA GLY A 167 -6.75 -5.33 16.54
C GLY A 167 -6.36 -6.21 17.74
N LEU A 168 -5.10 -6.64 17.86
CA LEU A 168 -4.61 -7.32 19.05
C LEU A 168 -4.46 -6.36 20.24
N GLU A 169 -3.97 -5.15 19.99
CA GLU A 169 -3.82 -4.12 21.03
C GLU A 169 -5.16 -3.76 21.70
N ILE A 170 -6.22 -3.59 20.91
CA ILE A 170 -7.57 -3.32 21.44
C ILE A 170 -8.07 -4.49 22.29
N ARG A 171 -7.84 -5.74 21.85
CA ARG A 171 -8.24 -6.93 22.62
C ARG A 171 -7.51 -7.00 23.96
N ASP A 172 -6.19 -6.77 23.95
CA ASP A 172 -5.40 -6.79 25.19
C ASP A 172 -5.87 -5.70 26.17
N GLU A 173 -6.25 -4.50 25.69
CA GLU A 173 -6.85 -3.44 26.51
C GLU A 173 -8.22 -3.83 27.09
N GLU A 174 -9.10 -4.45 26.29
CA GLU A 174 -10.43 -4.91 26.72
C GLU A 174 -10.34 -6.00 27.80
N ASP A 175 -9.46 -6.99 27.62
CA ASP A 175 -9.25 -8.07 28.59
C ASP A 175 -8.78 -7.51 29.96
N ILE A 176 -7.89 -6.51 29.96
CA ILE A 176 -7.43 -5.82 31.19
C ILE A 176 -8.59 -5.07 31.89
N LEU A 177 -9.45 -4.40 31.12
CA LEU A 177 -10.58 -3.64 31.65
C LEU A 177 -11.64 -4.57 32.27
N ILE A 178 -11.87 -5.73 31.66
CA ILE A 178 -12.78 -6.76 32.18
C ILE A 178 -12.25 -7.32 33.50
N ASP A 179 -10.96 -7.66 33.58
CA ASP A 179 -10.34 -8.15 34.82
C ASP A 179 -10.37 -7.11 35.95
N GLN A 180 -10.17 -5.81 35.64
CA GLN A 180 -10.34 -4.72 36.62
C GLN A 180 -11.78 -4.58 37.12
N SER A 181 -12.78 -4.75 36.24
CA SER A 181 -14.20 -4.66 36.61
C SER A 181 -14.69 -5.83 37.47
N LEU A 182 -14.06 -7.00 37.34
CA LEU A 182 -14.35 -8.19 38.16
C LEU A 182 -13.62 -8.16 39.52
N GLY A 183 -12.58 -7.33 39.68
CA GLY A 183 -11.78 -7.20 40.89
C GLY A 183 -12.19 -6.08 41.85
N ILE A 184 -12.98 -5.08 41.43
CA ILE A 184 -13.32 -3.91 42.26
C ILE A 184 -14.82 -3.58 42.14
N GLY A 185 -15.53 -3.59 43.28
CA GLY A 185 -16.89 -3.08 43.38
C GLY A 185 -16.97 -1.57 43.06
N GLN A 186 -17.81 -1.22 42.07
CA GLN A 186 -18.37 0.09 41.69
C GLN A 186 -17.62 1.39 42.05
N SER A 187 -17.34 2.21 41.03
CA SER A 187 -18.01 3.53 40.89
C SER A 187 -18.03 3.97 39.42
N SER A 188 -19.20 4.43 38.98
CA SER A 188 -19.46 4.91 37.63
C SER A 188 -18.87 6.31 37.42
N GLU A 189 -17.82 6.41 36.62
CA GLU A 189 -17.62 7.58 35.77
C GLU A 189 -17.69 7.10 34.32
N VAL A 190 -18.55 7.75 33.54
CA VAL A 190 -18.75 7.48 32.11
C VAL A 190 -17.44 7.79 31.40
N SER A 191 -16.57 6.78 31.29
CA SER A 191 -15.34 6.86 30.53
C SER A 191 -15.73 6.92 29.06
N THR A 192 -15.42 8.05 28.43
CA THR A 192 -15.45 8.17 26.97
C THR A 192 -14.76 6.95 26.37
N PRO A 193 -15.36 6.29 25.36
CA PRO A 193 -14.82 5.06 24.79
C PRO A 193 -13.37 5.29 24.32
N PRO A 194 -12.48 4.30 24.48
CA PRO A 194 -11.04 4.43 24.22
C PRO A 194 -10.73 4.96 22.80
N VAL A 195 -11.64 4.71 21.86
CA VAL A 195 -11.63 5.24 20.48
C VAL A 195 -11.53 6.77 20.42
N LEU A 196 -12.16 7.49 21.35
CA LEU A 196 -12.17 8.97 21.34
C LEU A 196 -10.95 9.61 22.01
N LYS A 197 -10.19 8.87 22.84
CA LYS A 197 -8.94 9.37 23.45
C LYS A 197 -7.75 9.34 22.49
N ARG A 198 -7.76 8.46 21.48
CA ARG A 198 -6.67 8.29 20.50
C ARG A 198 -6.58 9.39 19.43
N PHE A 199 -7.55 10.30 19.33
CA PHE A 199 -7.50 11.42 18.36
C PHE A 199 -6.58 12.57 18.76
N ASN A 200 -5.88 12.49 19.89
CA ASN A 200 -4.92 13.53 20.27
C ASN A 200 -3.56 13.25 19.60
N PRO A 201 -3.06 14.11 18.71
CA PRO A 201 -1.83 13.85 17.99
C PRO A 201 -0.63 13.97 18.94
N TYR A 202 -0.02 12.84 19.27
CA TYR A 202 1.30 12.83 19.89
C TYR A 202 2.33 13.03 18.78
N PHE A 203 2.82 14.27 18.63
CA PHE A 203 4.00 14.55 17.85
C PHE A 203 5.21 13.84 18.49
N CYS A 204 6.01 13.15 17.67
CA CYS A 204 7.26 12.52 18.05
C CYS A 204 8.08 13.46 18.94
N LYS A 205 8.28 13.11 20.21
CA LYS A 205 9.26 13.80 21.07
C LYS A 205 10.65 13.26 20.72
N HIS A 206 11.49 14.17 20.25
CA HIS A 206 12.94 13.97 20.07
C HIS A 206 13.64 13.61 21.38
#